data_AF-A0A8E2B4A8-F1
#
_entry.id   AF-A0A8E2B4A8-F1
#
_cell.length_a   1.000
_cell.length_b   1.000
_cell.length_c   1.000
_cell.angle_alpha   90.00
_cell.angle_beta   90.00
_cell.angle_gamma   90.00
#
_symmetry.space_group_name_H-M   'P 1'
#
loop_
_entity.id
_entity.type
_entity.pdbx_description
1 polymer ?
#
loop_
_entity_poly.entity_id
_entity_poly.type
_entity_poly.pdbx_seq_one_letter_code
_entity_poly.pdbx_strand_id
1 'polypeptide(L)'
;MTLALTDAGGAGKDARERFGEFLRVYASLNTRIAYATDLGIPLDWVPGYQPPDPGRRRGRARRTDPDALAWLPWCLRNGFTSFADVRVEHVEQWLDELAQAGYRDATRGRMLSAVSAFYRKYLLREGLAGHNPAALVDRRAQHLNRPSGVPSQTARWSFDACRALLVAAWLLVDHSRNGLRDRAMVEILIGTGVRAEELVGVDLGDYRRPTAGGFGVLRVHGKGSKDREVALAAPVADALDAYLADRVTPQVPALRGQVGANRAEPLFVTSTGARVHVSHVTALLRRLCATFCQPPKTARLRELLDTAEARFVATHLQPLCDTIHPHSARHSYATHAIERGVPPRQVQRDLGHAALSTTEGYLHDENAIRDSAAHELAPALHRGWLG
;
A
#
# COMPACT_ATOMS: atom_id res chain seq x y z
N MET A 1 -29.36 3.06 16.98
CA MET A 1 -28.33 2.10 16.53
C MET A 1 -28.56 0.81 17.30
N THR A 2 -29.54 0.01 16.87
CA THR A 2 -29.97 -1.19 17.62
C THR A 2 -30.33 -2.32 16.66
N LEU A 3 -29.32 -2.76 15.90
CA LEU A 3 -29.17 -4.17 15.56
C LEU A 3 -28.66 -4.78 16.85
N ALA A 4 -29.40 -5.70 17.46
CA ALA A 4 -29.18 -6.37 18.74
C ALA A 4 -27.70 -6.48 19.15
N LEU A 5 -27.19 -5.38 19.70
CA LEU A 5 -25.91 -5.26 20.37
C LEU A 5 -26.11 -4.78 21.81
N THR A 6 -27.34 -4.47 22.21
CA THR A 6 -27.66 -3.90 23.52
C THR A 6 -28.26 -4.87 24.54
N ASP A 7 -28.77 -6.06 24.21
CA ASP A 7 -29.22 -6.97 25.27
C ASP A 7 -29.23 -8.43 24.83
N ALA A 8 -28.20 -9.15 25.25
CA ALA A 8 -28.33 -10.55 25.66
C ALA A 8 -27.95 -10.53 27.14
N GLY A 9 -28.91 -10.82 28.01
CA GLY A 9 -28.88 -10.48 29.44
C GLY A 9 -27.61 -10.88 30.20
N GLY A 10 -27.24 -10.02 31.15
CA GLY A 10 -26.21 -10.26 32.18
C GLY A 10 -24.80 -9.87 31.76
N ALA A 11 -24.33 -8.70 32.21
CA ALA A 11 -22.95 -8.21 32.06
C ALA A 11 -22.44 -8.08 30.61
N GLY A 12 -23.15 -7.32 29.76
CA GLY A 12 -22.79 -7.16 28.35
C GLY A 12 -21.74 -6.08 28.06
N LYS A 13 -20.75 -6.40 27.22
CA LYS A 13 -19.80 -5.44 26.63
C LYS A 13 -20.54 -4.36 25.83
N ASP A 14 -20.11 -3.10 25.95
CA ASP A 14 -20.60 -1.97 25.13
C ASP A 14 -20.35 -2.21 23.63
N ALA A 15 -21.20 -1.69 22.76
CA ALA A 15 -21.11 -1.86 21.30
C ALA A 15 -19.73 -1.42 20.77
N ARG A 16 -19.17 -0.35 21.33
CA ARG A 16 -17.82 0.12 21.01
C ARG A 16 -16.75 -0.95 21.27
N GLU A 17 -16.85 -1.65 22.40
CA GLU A 17 -15.90 -2.68 22.79
C GLU A 17 -16.00 -3.90 21.88
N ARG A 18 -17.22 -4.30 21.53
CA ARG A 18 -17.53 -5.41 20.60
C ARG A 18 -16.93 -5.19 19.21
N PHE A 19 -17.17 -4.02 18.61
CA PHE A 19 -16.57 -3.70 17.31
C PHE A 19 -15.05 -3.53 17.43
N GLY A 20 -14.56 -3.00 18.55
CA GLY A 20 -13.13 -2.95 18.85
C GLY A 20 -12.48 -4.34 18.83
N GLU A 21 -13.12 -5.35 19.43
CA GLU A 21 -12.64 -6.74 19.44
C GLU A 21 -12.57 -7.33 18.03
N PHE A 22 -13.62 -7.17 17.22
CA PHE A 22 -13.58 -7.57 15.80
C PHE A 22 -12.41 -6.92 15.06
N LEU A 23 -12.20 -5.62 15.24
CA LEU A 23 -11.15 -4.89 14.52
C LEU A 23 -9.74 -5.25 15.02
N ARG A 24 -9.57 -5.64 16.28
CA ARG A 24 -8.26 -6.08 16.83
C ARG A 24 -7.72 -7.34 16.17
N VAL A 25 -8.57 -8.14 15.51
CA VAL A 25 -8.14 -9.29 14.70
C VAL A 25 -7.17 -8.87 13.58
N TYR A 26 -7.23 -7.62 13.13
CA TYR A 26 -6.38 -7.10 12.06
C TYR A 26 -5.21 -6.29 12.60
N ALA A 27 -3.99 -6.78 12.38
CA ALA A 27 -2.76 -6.09 12.78
C ALA A 27 -2.65 -4.69 12.15
N SER A 28 -2.97 -4.55 10.87
CA SER A 28 -2.88 -3.27 10.14
C SER A 28 -4.00 -2.29 10.52
N LEU A 29 -3.63 -1.10 10.99
CA LEU A 29 -4.57 0.00 11.26
C LEU A 29 -5.36 0.38 9.99
N ASN A 30 -4.72 0.37 8.82
CA ASN A 30 -5.39 0.67 7.55
C ASN A 30 -6.49 -0.34 7.23
N THR A 31 -6.26 -1.63 7.52
CA THR A 31 -7.30 -2.66 7.36
C THR A 31 -8.47 -2.42 8.31
N ARG A 32 -8.19 -2.05 9.58
CA ARG A 32 -9.24 -1.72 10.55
C ARG A 32 -10.09 -0.54 10.09
N ILE A 33 -9.46 0.56 9.64
CA ILE A 33 -10.16 1.75 9.13
C ILE A 33 -11.01 1.41 7.90
N ALA A 34 -10.48 0.62 6.96
CA ALA A 34 -11.21 0.23 5.75
C ALA A 34 -12.45 -0.61 6.10
N TYR A 35 -12.32 -1.58 6.99
CA TYR A 35 -13.44 -2.43 7.40
C TYR A 35 -14.47 -1.66 8.22
N ALA A 36 -14.02 -0.78 9.12
CA ALA A 36 -14.92 0.11 9.85
C ALA A 36 -15.71 1.00 8.91
N THR A 37 -15.06 1.58 7.90
CA THR A 37 -15.73 2.41 6.88
C THR A 37 -16.78 1.60 6.10
N ASP A 38 -16.43 0.40 5.63
CA ASP A 38 -17.34 -0.44 4.83
C ASP A 38 -18.56 -0.93 5.61
N LEU A 39 -18.36 -1.20 6.91
CA LEU A 39 -19.42 -1.63 7.80
C LEU A 39 -20.23 -0.44 8.35
N GLY A 40 -19.72 0.79 8.27
CA GLY A 40 -20.34 1.96 8.90
C GLY A 40 -20.11 2.03 10.41
N ILE A 41 -19.00 1.47 10.90
CA ILE A 41 -18.55 1.60 12.29
C ILE A 41 -17.87 2.97 12.43
N PRO A 42 -18.21 3.76 13.47
CA PRO A 42 -17.55 5.03 13.76
C PRO A 42 -16.03 4.89 13.86
N LEU A 43 -15.27 5.77 13.17
CA LEU A 43 -13.80 5.64 13.10
C LEU A 43 -13.12 5.85 14.46
N ASP A 44 -13.72 6.63 15.36
CA ASP A 44 -13.27 6.81 16.75
C ASP A 44 -13.42 5.54 17.62
N TRP A 45 -14.10 4.52 17.10
CA TRP A 45 -14.19 3.20 17.73
C TRP A 45 -13.07 2.26 17.25
N VAL A 46 -12.34 2.64 16.20
CA VAL A 46 -11.24 1.84 15.66
C VAL A 46 -10.06 1.85 16.64
N PRO A 47 -9.61 0.70 17.15
CA PRO A 47 -8.46 0.65 18.04
C PRO A 47 -7.22 1.25 17.38
N GLY A 48 -6.54 2.16 18.07
CA GLY A 48 -5.32 2.83 17.56
C GLY A 48 -5.58 3.91 16.50
N TYR A 49 -6.83 4.23 16.17
CA TYR A 49 -7.15 5.40 15.35
C TYR A 49 -7.07 6.67 16.21
N GLN A 50 -6.37 7.69 15.69
CA GLN A 50 -6.40 9.04 16.23
C GLN A 50 -6.93 9.97 15.14
N PRO A 51 -7.95 10.80 15.42
CA PRO A 51 -8.40 11.81 14.48
C PRO A 51 -7.23 12.73 14.08
N PRO A 52 -7.09 13.08 12.80
CA PRO A 52 -6.06 14.02 12.37
C PRO A 52 -6.25 15.39 13.05
N ASP A 53 -5.14 16.03 13.40
CA ASP A 53 -5.10 17.35 14.06
C ASP A 53 -5.92 18.39 13.25
N PRO A 54 -6.94 19.05 13.86
CA PRO A 54 -7.77 20.04 13.19
C PRO A 54 -6.99 21.23 12.61
N GLY A 55 -5.77 21.51 13.12
CA GLY A 55 -4.92 22.61 12.67
C GLY A 55 -4.12 22.35 11.39
N ARG A 56 -4.03 21.10 10.91
CA ARG A 56 -3.32 20.78 9.66
C ARG A 56 -4.20 21.06 8.45
N ARG A 57 -3.70 21.89 7.50
CA ARG A 57 -4.37 22.22 6.21
C ARG A 57 -4.97 20.96 5.57
N ARG A 58 -6.29 20.97 5.44
CA ARG A 58 -7.09 19.88 4.89
C ARG A 58 -6.72 19.62 3.42
N GLY A 59 -6.29 18.40 3.12
CA GLY A 59 -6.68 17.79 1.84
C GLY A 59 -8.20 17.64 1.85
N ARG A 60 -8.85 17.81 0.68
CA ARG A 60 -10.31 17.73 0.46
C ARG A 60 -11.01 16.90 1.54
N ALA A 61 -11.87 17.54 2.33
CA ALA A 61 -12.64 16.83 3.35
C ALA A 61 -13.26 15.60 2.69
N ARG A 62 -12.90 14.39 3.15
CA ARG A 62 -13.77 13.24 2.89
C ARG A 62 -15.09 13.63 3.53
N ARG A 63 -16.15 13.68 2.72
CA ARG A 63 -17.52 13.71 3.24
C ARG A 63 -17.64 12.50 4.16
N THR A 64 -17.48 12.70 5.47
CA THR A 64 -18.03 11.78 6.46
C THR A 64 -19.45 12.25 6.69
N ASP A 65 -20.30 11.93 5.72
CA ASP A 65 -21.60 11.40 6.08
C ASP A 65 -21.39 9.88 6.10
N PRO A 66 -21.73 9.13 7.15
CA PRO A 66 -21.72 7.68 7.08
C PRO A 66 -22.65 7.29 5.93
N ASP A 67 -22.08 6.96 4.77
CA ASP A 67 -22.83 6.64 3.57
C ASP A 67 -23.95 5.69 3.98
N ALA A 68 -25.20 6.10 3.75
CA ALA A 68 -26.35 5.31 4.16
C ALA A 68 -26.18 3.84 3.72
N LEU A 69 -25.54 3.60 2.58
CA LEU A 69 -25.32 2.28 2.03
C LEU A 69 -24.18 1.47 2.68
N ALA A 70 -23.51 1.97 3.73
CA ALA A 70 -22.67 1.12 4.56
C ALA A 70 -23.52 0.04 5.26
N TRP A 71 -22.94 -1.13 5.50
CA TRP A 71 -23.71 -2.32 5.87
C TRP A 71 -24.58 -2.15 7.14
N LEU A 72 -24.01 -1.67 8.26
CA LEU A 72 -24.76 -1.55 9.51
C LEU A 72 -25.85 -0.48 9.43
N PRO A 73 -25.61 0.74 8.91
CA PRO A 73 -26.68 1.69 8.63
C PRO A 73 -27.76 1.13 7.70
N TRP A 74 -27.40 0.40 6.66
CA TRP A 74 -28.35 -0.21 5.73
C TRP A 74 -29.25 -1.24 6.41
N CYS A 75 -28.68 -2.14 7.21
CA CYS A 75 -29.45 -3.11 7.99
C CYS A 75 -30.44 -2.42 8.93
N LEU A 76 -30.01 -1.36 9.64
CA LEU A 76 -30.88 -0.60 10.54
C LEU A 76 -32.06 0.06 9.80
N ARG A 77 -31.79 0.68 8.64
CA ARG A 77 -32.86 1.35 7.86
C ARG A 77 -33.85 0.37 7.27
N ASN A 78 -33.42 -0.87 6.98
CA ASN A 78 -34.29 -1.94 6.50
C ASN A 78 -34.92 -2.75 7.64
N GLY A 79 -34.89 -2.24 8.87
CA GLY A 79 -35.65 -2.80 10.00
C GLY A 79 -35.03 -4.03 10.66
N PHE A 80 -33.80 -4.41 10.29
CA PHE A 80 -33.13 -5.53 10.95
C PHE A 80 -32.76 -5.15 12.38
N THR A 81 -33.22 -5.96 13.33
CA THR A 81 -32.87 -5.88 14.74
C THR A 81 -32.00 -7.04 15.18
N SER A 82 -31.77 -8.06 14.35
CA SER A 82 -30.86 -9.19 14.63
C SER A 82 -30.10 -9.60 13.37
N PHE A 83 -28.83 -9.96 13.52
CA PHE A 83 -28.02 -10.48 12.41
C PHE A 83 -28.37 -11.93 12.03
N ALA A 84 -29.08 -12.65 12.90
CA ALA A 84 -29.57 -14.00 12.63
C ALA A 84 -30.69 -14.02 11.57
N ASP A 85 -31.41 -12.91 11.43
CA ASP A 85 -32.53 -12.77 10.48
C ASP A 85 -32.06 -12.42 9.07
N VAL A 86 -30.83 -11.93 8.93
CA VAL A 86 -30.28 -11.53 7.65
C VAL A 86 -29.95 -12.76 6.80
N ARG A 87 -30.59 -12.82 5.64
CA ARG A 87 -30.44 -13.87 4.61
C ARG A 87 -29.66 -13.38 3.38
N VAL A 88 -29.36 -14.30 2.46
CA VAL A 88 -28.52 -14.01 1.28
C VAL A 88 -29.17 -12.98 0.36
N GLU A 89 -30.49 -13.08 0.16
CA GLU A 89 -31.31 -12.18 -0.64
C GLU A 89 -31.23 -10.71 -0.16
N HIS A 90 -31.07 -10.49 1.15
CA HIS A 90 -30.90 -9.16 1.72
C HIS A 90 -29.50 -8.60 1.44
N VAL A 91 -28.47 -9.45 1.43
CA VAL A 91 -27.11 -9.05 1.03
C VAL A 91 -27.10 -8.70 -0.46
N GLU A 92 -27.81 -9.46 -1.29
CA GLU A 92 -27.94 -9.20 -2.72
C GLU A 92 -28.71 -7.90 -2.99
N GLN A 93 -29.83 -7.66 -2.31
CA GLN A 93 -30.54 -6.38 -2.35
C GLN A 93 -29.64 -5.20 -2.00
N TRP A 94 -28.86 -5.31 -0.92
CA TRP A 94 -27.90 -4.29 -0.54
C TRP A 94 -26.82 -4.03 -1.61
N LEU A 95 -26.33 -5.09 -2.25
CA LEU A 95 -25.36 -4.97 -3.35
C LEU A 95 -25.94 -4.31 -4.59
N ASP A 96 -27.23 -4.52 -4.86
CA ASP A 96 -27.95 -3.87 -5.97
C ASP A 96 -28.17 -2.39 -5.69
N GLU A 97 -28.54 -2.02 -4.46
CA GLU A 97 -28.64 -0.60 -4.06
C GLU A 97 -27.29 0.13 -4.17
N LEU A 98 -26.19 -0.54 -3.80
CA LEU A 98 -24.84 0.00 -4.02
C LEU A 98 -24.54 0.22 -5.51
N ALA A 99 -24.95 -0.71 -6.39
CA ALA A 99 -24.78 -0.56 -7.83
C ALA A 99 -25.58 0.62 -8.38
N GLN A 100 -26.85 0.75 -7.96
CA GLN A 100 -27.73 1.85 -8.35
C GLN A 100 -27.20 3.22 -7.88
N ALA A 101 -26.51 3.26 -6.74
CA ALA A 101 -25.81 4.44 -6.25
C ALA A 101 -24.46 4.73 -6.95
N GLY A 102 -24.09 3.93 -7.95
CA GLY A 102 -22.88 4.14 -8.77
C GLY A 102 -21.59 3.60 -8.17
N TYR A 103 -21.65 2.71 -7.16
CA TYR A 103 -20.45 2.07 -6.63
C TYR A 103 -19.87 1.09 -7.65
N ARG A 104 -18.55 1.21 -7.90
CA ARG A 104 -17.82 0.27 -8.78
C ARG A 104 -17.86 -1.16 -8.21
N ASP A 105 -17.87 -2.16 -9.08
CA ASP A 105 -17.91 -3.59 -8.68
C ASP A 105 -16.77 -3.99 -7.75
N ALA A 106 -15.57 -3.45 -7.97
CA ALA A 106 -14.44 -3.66 -7.08
C ALA A 106 -14.69 -3.10 -5.66
N THR A 107 -15.40 -1.98 -5.55
CA THR A 107 -15.79 -1.41 -4.25
C THR A 107 -16.87 -2.26 -3.60
N ARG A 108 -17.92 -2.64 -4.34
CA ARG A 108 -18.99 -3.55 -3.87
C ARG A 108 -18.42 -4.88 -3.37
N GLY A 109 -17.54 -5.51 -4.14
CA GLY A 109 -16.88 -6.77 -3.77
C GLY A 109 -15.97 -6.67 -2.54
N ARG A 110 -15.32 -5.52 -2.34
CA ARG A 110 -14.56 -5.22 -1.12
C ARG A 110 -15.48 -5.08 0.09
N MET A 111 -16.58 -4.34 -0.03
CA MET A 111 -17.56 -4.18 1.04
C MET A 111 -18.19 -5.53 1.41
N LEU A 112 -18.59 -6.36 0.43
CA LEU A 112 -19.05 -7.72 0.65
C LEU A 112 -18.03 -8.57 1.43
N SER A 113 -16.74 -8.39 1.14
CA SER A 113 -15.68 -9.10 1.86
C SER A 113 -15.55 -8.63 3.31
N ALA A 114 -15.75 -7.34 3.59
CA ALA A 114 -15.80 -6.81 4.95
C ALA A 114 -17.01 -7.37 5.73
N VAL A 115 -18.20 -7.41 5.12
CA VAL A 115 -19.41 -8.03 5.70
C VAL A 115 -19.18 -9.51 5.99
N SER A 116 -18.70 -10.28 5.01
CA SER A 116 -18.41 -11.71 5.19
C SER A 116 -17.37 -11.95 6.30
N ALA A 117 -16.36 -11.08 6.40
CA ALA A 117 -15.37 -11.15 7.48
C ALA A 117 -15.98 -10.82 8.85
N PHE A 118 -16.88 -9.84 8.94
CA PHE A 118 -17.58 -9.49 10.18
C PHE A 118 -18.44 -10.65 10.68
N TYR A 119 -19.23 -11.28 9.81
CA TYR A 119 -19.99 -12.48 10.16
C TYR A 119 -19.08 -13.61 10.63
N ARG A 120 -18.05 -13.94 9.85
CA ARG A 120 -17.20 -15.10 10.13
C ARG A 120 -16.29 -14.92 11.33
N LYS A 121 -15.69 -13.74 11.52
CA LYS A 121 -14.67 -13.49 12.54
C LYS A 121 -15.25 -13.02 13.87
N TYR A 122 -16.50 -12.55 13.87
CA TYR A 122 -17.14 -12.00 15.06
C TYR A 122 -18.53 -12.62 15.29
N LEU A 123 -19.52 -12.33 14.44
CA LEU A 123 -20.92 -12.68 14.75
C LEU A 123 -21.16 -14.18 14.97
N LEU A 124 -20.57 -15.05 14.13
CA LEU A 124 -20.70 -16.50 14.30
C LEU A 124 -20.00 -17.02 15.56
N ARG A 125 -18.85 -16.43 15.91
CA ARG A 125 -18.08 -16.81 17.09
C ARG A 125 -18.80 -16.42 18.38
N GLU A 126 -19.44 -15.25 18.37
CA GLU A 126 -20.21 -14.72 19.51
C GLU A 126 -21.65 -15.24 19.56
N GLY A 127 -22.06 -16.12 18.64
CA GLY A 127 -23.43 -16.66 18.58
C GLY A 127 -24.51 -15.64 18.18
N LEU A 128 -24.12 -14.48 17.63
CA LEU A 128 -25.03 -13.40 17.21
C LEU A 128 -25.64 -13.63 15.82
N ALA A 129 -25.15 -14.62 15.08
CA ALA A 129 -25.71 -15.08 13.81
C ALA A 129 -25.55 -16.60 13.68
N GLY A 130 -26.49 -17.27 13.02
CA GLY A 130 -26.44 -18.72 12.77
C GLY A 130 -25.69 -19.12 11.49
N HIS A 131 -25.53 -18.18 10.55
CA HIS A 131 -24.79 -18.40 9.30
C HIS A 131 -24.19 -17.09 8.77
N ASN A 132 -23.37 -17.18 7.72
CA ASN A 132 -22.82 -16.03 7.01
C ASN A 132 -23.56 -15.84 5.67
N PRO A 133 -24.57 -14.94 5.57
CA PRO A 133 -25.31 -14.73 4.33
C PRO A 133 -24.41 -14.20 3.20
N ALA A 134 -23.40 -13.40 3.52
CA ALA A 134 -22.45 -12.87 2.54
C ALA A 134 -21.53 -13.94 1.94
N ALA A 135 -21.42 -15.12 2.55
CA ALA A 135 -20.71 -16.26 1.97
C ALA A 135 -21.52 -17.01 0.91
N LEU A 136 -22.85 -16.84 0.89
CA LEU A 136 -23.76 -17.55 -0.01
C LEU A 136 -24.08 -16.76 -1.29
N VAL A 137 -23.69 -15.48 -1.35
CA VAL A 137 -23.94 -14.60 -2.51
C VAL A 137 -23.30 -15.16 -3.78
N ASP A 138 -24.08 -15.27 -4.86
CA ASP A 138 -23.53 -15.57 -6.18
C ASP A 138 -22.82 -14.34 -6.75
N ARG A 139 -21.50 -14.32 -6.57
CA ARG A 139 -20.64 -13.25 -7.10
C ARG A 139 -20.70 -13.09 -8.62
N ARG A 140 -21.03 -14.13 -9.39
CA ARG A 140 -21.19 -14.03 -10.85
C ARG A 140 -22.46 -13.27 -11.19
N ALA A 141 -23.59 -13.69 -10.60
CA ALA A 141 -24.88 -13.04 -10.78
C ALA A 141 -24.83 -11.56 -10.36
N GLN A 142 -24.07 -11.25 -9.33
CA GLN A 142 -23.88 -9.88 -8.82
C GLN A 142 -22.86 -9.02 -9.59
N HIS A 143 -22.29 -9.56 -10.68
CA HIS A 143 -21.21 -8.93 -11.46
C HIS A 143 -19.96 -8.56 -10.63
N LEU A 144 -19.76 -9.23 -9.49
CA LEU A 144 -18.62 -8.99 -8.59
C LEU A 144 -17.40 -9.84 -8.94
N ASN A 145 -17.60 -10.90 -9.69
CA ASN A 145 -16.49 -11.63 -10.28
C ASN A 145 -15.90 -10.82 -11.41
N ARG A 146 -14.60 -10.55 -11.31
CA ARG A 146 -13.82 -10.17 -12.49
C ARG A 146 -14.04 -11.28 -13.53
N PRO A 147 -14.32 -10.94 -14.80
CA PRO A 147 -14.35 -11.95 -15.86
C PRO A 147 -13.05 -12.75 -15.78
N SER A 148 -13.17 -14.07 -15.66
CA SER A 148 -12.01 -14.96 -15.65
C SER A 148 -11.19 -14.69 -16.90
N GLY A 149 -9.94 -14.25 -16.72
CA GLY A 149 -9.04 -13.91 -17.82
C GLY A 149 -8.92 -12.43 -18.17
N VAL A 150 -9.65 -11.52 -17.50
CA VAL A 150 -9.37 -10.08 -17.59
C VAL A 150 -8.44 -9.71 -16.43
N PRO A 151 -7.14 -9.44 -16.66
CA PRO A 151 -6.25 -8.96 -15.62
C PRO A 151 -6.86 -7.71 -14.97
N SER A 152 -6.54 -7.40 -13.71
CA SER A 152 -6.72 -6.00 -13.29
C SER A 152 -5.98 -5.15 -14.31
N GLN A 153 -6.67 -4.20 -14.93
CA GLN A 153 -6.00 -3.13 -15.69
C GLN A 153 -5.30 -2.20 -14.69
N THR A 154 -4.46 -2.76 -13.81
CA THR A 154 -3.46 -1.94 -13.13
C THR A 154 -2.60 -1.41 -14.26
N ALA A 155 -2.66 -0.09 -14.50
CA ALA A 155 -1.98 0.54 -15.60
C ALA A 155 -0.52 0.09 -15.59
N ARG A 156 -0.10 -0.61 -16.65
CA ARG A 156 1.30 -0.96 -16.88
C ARG A 156 1.99 0.28 -17.42
N TRP A 157 3.00 0.75 -16.71
CA TRP A 157 3.85 1.82 -17.21
C TRP A 157 4.77 1.25 -18.29
N SER A 158 4.92 1.99 -19.39
CA SER A 158 5.92 1.68 -20.42
C SER A 158 7.32 1.73 -19.82
N PHE A 159 8.29 1.14 -20.53
CA PHE A 159 9.68 1.14 -20.10
C PHE A 159 10.22 2.58 -19.96
N ASP A 160 9.88 3.45 -20.91
CA ASP A 160 10.27 4.86 -20.87
C ASP A 160 9.56 5.65 -19.76
N ALA A 161 8.33 5.28 -19.38
CA ALA A 161 7.67 5.88 -18.24
C ALA A 161 8.31 5.46 -16.90
N CYS A 162 8.74 4.20 -16.78
CA CYS A 162 9.56 3.75 -15.66
C CYS A 162 10.88 4.54 -15.59
N ARG A 163 11.58 4.68 -16.71
CA ARG A 163 12.80 5.48 -16.82
C ARG A 163 12.54 6.94 -16.45
N ALA A 164 11.49 7.55 -16.99
CA ALA A 164 11.11 8.94 -16.71
C ALA A 164 10.87 9.20 -15.22
N LEU A 165 10.32 8.25 -14.46
CA LEU A 165 10.18 8.38 -13.01
C LEU A 165 11.53 8.39 -12.28
N LEU A 166 12.50 7.58 -12.72
CA LEU A 166 13.87 7.60 -12.17
C LEU A 166 14.55 8.94 -12.48
N VAL A 167 14.44 9.40 -13.73
CA VAL A 167 14.97 10.70 -14.19
C VAL A 167 14.35 11.87 -13.42
N ALA A 168 13.02 11.84 -13.25
CA ALA A 168 12.30 12.85 -12.48
C ALA A 168 12.80 12.95 -11.04
N ALA A 169 13.00 11.80 -10.40
CA ALA A 169 13.46 11.75 -9.01
C ALA A 169 14.91 12.25 -8.87
N TRP A 170 15.78 11.92 -9.84
CA TRP A 170 17.16 12.41 -9.90
C TRP A 170 17.24 13.93 -10.11
N LEU A 171 16.53 14.46 -11.11
CA LEU A 171 16.52 15.90 -11.42
C LEU A 171 16.08 16.74 -10.21
N LEU A 172 15.29 16.16 -9.30
CA LEU A 172 14.75 16.85 -8.13
C LEU A 172 15.55 16.61 -6.84
N VAL A 173 16.66 15.87 -6.87
CA VAL A 173 17.46 15.54 -5.69
C VAL A 173 17.85 16.81 -4.92
N ASP A 174 18.45 17.79 -5.59
CA ASP A 174 18.93 19.03 -4.94
C ASP A 174 17.86 20.13 -4.84
N HIS A 175 16.62 19.80 -5.22
CA HIS A 175 15.48 20.70 -5.24
C HIS A 175 14.45 20.38 -4.15
N SER A 176 14.71 19.37 -3.32
CA SER A 176 13.88 18.97 -2.19
C SER A 176 14.75 18.61 -0.99
N ARG A 177 14.35 19.05 0.22
CA ARG A 177 15.02 18.65 1.48
C ARG A 177 15.07 17.14 1.72
N ASN A 178 14.23 16.38 1.02
CA ASN A 178 14.21 14.91 1.10
C ASN A 178 14.51 14.29 -0.27
N GLY A 179 15.21 14.98 -1.16
CA GLY A 179 15.39 14.55 -2.54
C GLY A 179 16.14 13.23 -2.66
N LEU A 180 17.22 13.02 -1.90
CA LEU A 180 17.94 11.75 -1.84
C LEU A 180 17.05 10.59 -1.35
N ARG A 181 16.27 10.84 -0.28
CA ARG A 181 15.29 9.86 0.23
C ARG A 181 14.27 9.49 -0.84
N ASP A 182 13.65 10.50 -1.44
CA ASP A 182 12.60 10.32 -2.42
C ASP A 182 13.14 9.60 -3.67
N ARG A 183 14.38 9.90 -4.11
CA ARG A 183 15.08 9.15 -5.15
C ARG A 183 15.28 7.68 -4.78
N ALA A 184 15.87 7.39 -3.61
CA ALA A 184 16.07 6.01 -3.15
C ALA A 184 14.75 5.22 -3.11
N MET A 185 13.67 5.84 -2.63
CA MET A 185 12.34 5.20 -2.60
C MET A 185 11.81 4.86 -4.00
N VAL A 186 11.99 5.75 -4.98
CA VAL A 186 11.53 5.54 -6.36
C VAL A 186 12.39 4.48 -7.07
N GLU A 187 13.70 4.52 -6.88
CA GLU A 187 14.66 3.54 -7.40
C GLU A 187 14.34 2.13 -6.91
N ILE A 188 14.11 1.95 -5.62
CA ILE A 188 13.73 0.64 -5.06
C ILE A 188 12.37 0.22 -5.61
N LEU A 189 11.36 1.10 -5.60
CA LEU A 189 10.01 0.76 -6.04
C LEU A 189 9.97 0.26 -7.50
N ILE A 190 10.68 0.94 -8.39
CA ILE A 190 10.70 0.63 -9.83
C ILE A 190 11.68 -0.50 -10.14
N GLY A 191 12.87 -0.47 -9.54
CA GLY A 191 13.94 -1.42 -9.81
C GLY A 191 13.73 -2.81 -9.22
N THR A 192 12.79 -2.98 -8.27
CA THR A 192 12.57 -4.26 -7.57
C THR A 192 11.11 -4.72 -7.52
N GLY A 193 10.13 -3.84 -7.76
CA GLY A 193 8.71 -4.18 -7.69
C GLY A 193 8.19 -4.53 -6.28
N VAL A 194 8.89 -4.09 -5.22
CA VAL A 194 8.40 -4.20 -3.84
C VAL A 194 7.08 -3.46 -3.63
N ARG A 195 6.29 -3.88 -2.65
CA ARG A 195 5.05 -3.16 -2.29
C ARG A 195 5.39 -1.87 -1.54
N ALA A 196 4.53 -0.87 -1.63
CA ALA A 196 4.73 0.40 -0.91
C ALA A 196 4.76 0.21 0.61
N GLU A 197 3.92 -0.68 1.14
CA GLU A 197 3.89 -1.03 2.56
C GLU A 197 5.18 -1.74 3.00
N GLU A 198 5.73 -2.60 2.14
CA GLU A 198 7.01 -3.27 2.38
C GLU A 198 8.15 -2.25 2.40
N LEU A 199 8.20 -1.39 1.38
CA LEU A 199 9.22 -0.33 1.24
C LEU A 199 9.28 0.60 2.46
N VAL A 200 8.13 1.05 2.97
CA VAL A 200 8.12 1.94 4.14
C VAL A 200 8.25 1.18 5.46
N GLY A 201 8.10 -0.14 5.44
CA GLY A 201 8.13 -1.01 6.61
C GLY A 201 9.52 -1.48 7.02
N VAL A 202 10.53 -1.38 6.13
CA VAL A 202 11.90 -1.83 6.41
C VAL A 202 12.64 -0.96 7.43
N ASP A 203 13.55 -1.58 8.15
CA ASP A 203 14.44 -0.99 9.12
C ASP A 203 15.87 -0.88 8.58
N LEU A 204 16.69 -0.06 9.23
CA LEU A 204 18.09 0.15 8.86
C LEU A 204 18.88 -1.16 8.87
N GLY A 205 18.58 -2.05 9.83
CA GLY A 205 19.20 -3.37 9.95
C GLY A 205 18.76 -4.38 8.89
N ASP A 206 17.77 -4.06 8.06
CA ASP A 206 17.31 -4.92 6.96
C ASP A 206 18.10 -4.73 5.67
N TYR A 207 18.90 -3.67 5.58
CA TYR A 207 19.72 -3.38 4.42
C TYR A 207 21.17 -3.80 4.64
N ARG A 208 21.74 -4.52 3.66
CA ARG A 208 23.15 -4.90 3.65
C ARG A 208 23.74 -4.69 2.26
N ARG A 209 24.93 -4.09 2.19
CA ARG A 209 25.72 -3.97 0.97
C ARG A 209 27.18 -4.34 1.26
N PRO A 210 27.64 -5.54 0.88
CA PRO A 210 29.00 -5.99 1.19
C PRO A 210 30.10 -5.21 0.47
N THR A 211 29.82 -4.68 -0.72
CA THR A 211 30.82 -4.03 -1.58
C THR A 211 30.24 -2.78 -2.21
N ALA A 212 30.93 -1.65 -2.08
CA ALA A 212 30.57 -0.40 -2.76
C ALA A 212 30.58 -0.60 -4.29
N GLY A 213 29.59 -0.05 -5.00
CA GLY A 213 29.37 -0.31 -6.42
C GLY A 213 28.81 -1.71 -6.74
N GLY A 214 28.76 -2.63 -5.76
CA GLY A 214 28.15 -3.95 -5.89
C GLY A 214 26.63 -3.93 -5.66
N PHE A 215 26.01 -5.10 -5.67
CA PHE A 215 24.60 -5.23 -5.30
C PHE A 215 24.40 -5.10 -3.79
N GLY A 216 23.22 -4.63 -3.40
CA GLY A 216 22.72 -4.65 -2.04
C GLY A 216 21.62 -5.71 -1.86
N VAL A 217 21.27 -5.98 -0.61
CA VAL A 217 20.17 -6.86 -0.22
C VAL A 217 19.29 -6.12 0.77
N LEU A 218 17.99 -6.13 0.51
CA LEU A 218 16.98 -5.55 1.41
C LEU A 218 16.02 -6.64 1.88
N ARG A 219 15.96 -6.87 3.19
CA ARG A 219 14.94 -7.75 3.78
C ARG A 219 13.62 -6.98 3.91
N VAL A 220 12.55 -7.55 3.34
CA VAL A 220 11.20 -6.96 3.39
C VAL A 220 10.22 -7.89 4.10
N HIS A 221 9.31 -7.28 4.87
CA HIS A 221 8.35 -8.00 5.71
C HIS A 221 6.98 -8.10 5.02
N GLY A 222 6.57 -9.32 4.65
CA GLY A 222 5.31 -9.59 3.96
C GLY A 222 4.11 -9.81 4.89
N LYS A 223 2.90 -9.80 4.31
CA LYS A 223 1.66 -10.13 5.05
C LYS A 223 1.72 -11.57 5.59
N GLY A 224 1.58 -11.70 6.91
CA GLY A 224 1.66 -12.99 7.61
C GLY A 224 3.07 -13.37 8.08
N SER A 225 3.95 -12.38 8.31
CA SER A 225 5.32 -12.56 8.81
C SER A 225 6.20 -13.43 7.91
N LYS A 226 5.94 -13.41 6.60
CA LYS A 226 6.82 -14.03 5.60
C LYS A 226 7.82 -12.99 5.12
N ASP A 227 9.01 -13.02 5.71
CA ASP A 227 10.13 -12.20 5.28
C ASP A 227 10.69 -12.74 3.96
N ARG A 228 11.17 -11.84 3.11
CA ARG A 228 11.97 -12.22 1.93
C ARG A 228 13.09 -11.23 1.71
N GLU A 229 14.18 -11.70 1.12
CA GLU A 229 15.26 -10.86 0.67
C GLU A 229 15.00 -10.39 -0.77
N VAL A 230 15.30 -9.11 -1.03
CA VAL A 230 15.15 -8.45 -2.32
C VAL A 230 16.51 -7.95 -2.74
N ALA A 231 16.96 -8.36 -3.93
CA ALA A 231 18.21 -7.88 -4.49
C ALA A 231 18.05 -6.42 -4.96
N LEU A 232 19.01 -5.58 -4.58
CA LEU A 232 19.15 -4.21 -5.07
C LEU A 232 20.34 -4.20 -6.05
N ALA A 233 20.08 -4.04 -7.35
CA ALA A 233 21.15 -3.83 -8.32
C ALA A 233 21.94 -2.55 -7.99
N ALA A 234 23.18 -2.46 -8.49
CA ALA A 234 24.10 -1.38 -8.14
C ALA A 234 23.48 0.04 -8.21
N PRO A 235 22.78 0.46 -9.27
CA PRO A 235 22.19 1.81 -9.32
C PRO A 235 21.17 2.09 -8.22
N VAL A 236 20.41 1.05 -7.82
CA VAL A 236 19.41 1.15 -6.75
C VAL A 236 20.09 1.22 -5.38
N ALA A 237 21.11 0.38 -5.16
CA ALA A 237 21.91 0.38 -3.94
C ALA A 237 22.71 1.70 -3.79
N ASP A 238 23.24 2.25 -4.88
CA ASP A 238 23.94 3.54 -4.90
C ASP A 238 23.02 4.69 -4.48
N ALA A 239 21.78 4.71 -4.99
CA ALA A 239 20.80 5.72 -4.57
C ALA A 239 20.43 5.59 -3.09
N LEU A 240 20.32 4.36 -2.57
CA LEU A 240 20.06 4.12 -1.15
C LEU A 240 21.25 4.56 -0.29
N ASP A 241 22.48 4.21 -0.67
CA ASP A 241 23.69 4.61 0.05
C ASP A 241 23.86 6.14 0.07
N ALA A 242 23.60 6.81 -1.05
CA ALA A 242 23.62 8.27 -1.13
C ALA A 242 22.61 8.91 -0.16
N TYR A 243 21.40 8.33 -0.03
CA TYR A 243 20.46 8.75 1.00
C TYR A 243 20.98 8.50 2.41
N LEU A 244 21.53 7.32 2.70
CA LEU A 244 22.02 6.98 4.03
C LEU A 244 23.21 7.84 4.46
N ALA A 245 24.04 8.29 3.51
CA ALA A 245 25.15 9.20 3.78
C ALA A 245 24.70 10.61 4.21
N ASP A 246 23.57 11.10 3.67
CA ASP A 246 23.02 12.44 3.99
C ASP A 246 21.93 12.40 5.09
N ARG A 247 21.48 11.19 5.47
CA ARG A 247 20.40 11.00 6.44
C ARG A 247 20.78 11.56 7.81
N VAL A 248 20.15 12.68 8.18
CA VAL A 248 20.27 13.27 9.51
C VAL A 248 19.40 12.48 10.50
N THR A 249 20.04 11.76 11.42
CA THR A 249 19.36 11.08 12.53
C THR A 249 19.10 12.07 13.67
N PRO A 250 17.86 12.20 14.19
CA PRO A 250 17.64 12.92 15.43
C PRO A 250 18.35 12.16 16.56
N GLN A 251 19.42 12.74 17.11
CA GLN A 251 19.96 12.25 18.37
C GLN A 251 18.97 12.62 19.47
N VAL A 252 18.23 11.64 19.98
CA VAL A 252 17.50 11.79 21.24
C VAL A 252 18.52 11.54 22.34
N PRO A 253 18.86 12.54 23.18
CA PRO A 253 19.77 12.32 24.30
C PRO A 253 19.21 11.21 25.18
N ALA A 254 20.04 10.22 25.51
CA ALA A 254 19.64 9.18 26.45
C ALA A 254 19.30 9.84 27.80
N LEU A 255 18.04 9.73 28.22
CA LEU A 255 17.62 10.14 29.56
C LEU A 255 18.24 9.17 30.57
N ARG A 256 19.02 9.73 31.51
CA ARG A 256 19.71 8.96 32.56
C ARG A 256 18.69 8.12 33.33
N GLY A 257 18.86 6.79 33.32
CA GLY A 257 17.96 5.84 34.01
C GLY A 257 16.84 5.25 33.15
N GLN A 258 16.71 5.63 31.88
CA GLN A 258 15.81 4.95 30.93
C GLN A 258 16.62 4.12 29.93
N VAL A 259 16.48 2.80 29.99
CA VAL A 259 16.89 1.93 28.89
C VAL A 259 15.93 2.21 27.74
N GLY A 260 16.42 2.88 26.69
CA GLY A 260 15.62 3.11 25.49
C GLY A 260 15.10 1.77 24.97
N ALA A 261 13.80 1.66 24.72
CA ALA A 261 13.26 0.51 24.03
C ALA A 261 14.06 0.36 22.73
N ASN A 262 14.67 -0.82 22.51
CA ASN A 262 15.41 -1.14 21.30
C ASN A 262 14.44 -1.21 20.11
N ARG A 263 13.93 -0.06 19.70
CA ARG A 263 13.03 0.09 18.55
C ARG A 263 13.94 0.09 17.33
N ALA A 264 13.77 -0.90 16.47
CA ALA A 264 14.44 -0.95 15.20
C ALA A 264 14.27 0.38 14.46
N GLU A 265 15.38 0.92 14.00
CA GLU A 265 15.44 2.25 13.42
C GLU A 265 14.87 2.20 11.99
N PRO A 266 13.81 2.96 11.66
CA PRO A 266 13.24 2.94 10.31
C PRO A 266 14.25 3.36 9.26
N LEU A 267 14.36 2.63 8.15
CA LEU A 267 15.25 2.99 7.04
C LEU A 267 14.86 4.35 6.46
N PHE A 268 13.58 4.50 6.10
CA PHE A 268 13.03 5.74 5.55
C PHE A 268 12.34 6.57 6.62
N VAL A 269 12.89 7.76 6.89
CA VAL A 269 12.37 8.69 7.88
C VAL A 269 11.85 10.00 7.27
N THR A 270 10.91 10.64 7.97
CA THR A 270 10.46 12.01 7.71
C THR A 270 11.52 13.02 8.20
N SER A 271 11.32 14.30 7.91
CA SER A 271 12.17 15.38 8.46
C SER A 271 12.17 15.46 9.99
N THR A 272 11.23 14.79 10.66
CA THR A 272 11.15 14.71 12.13
C THR A 272 11.73 13.39 12.67
N GLY A 273 12.33 12.56 11.82
CA GLY A 273 12.88 11.26 12.19
C GLY A 273 11.86 10.13 12.37
N ALA A 274 10.57 10.37 12.11
CA ALA A 274 9.54 9.33 12.21
C ALA A 274 9.53 8.46 10.94
N ARG A 275 9.05 7.22 11.03
CA ARG A 275 8.86 6.35 9.86
C ARG A 275 7.99 7.02 8.80
N VAL A 276 8.40 6.95 7.55
CA VAL A 276 7.58 7.40 6.41
C VAL A 276 6.29 6.58 6.33
N HIS A 277 5.13 7.23 6.21
CA HIS A 277 3.86 6.53 6.05
C HIS A 277 3.66 6.09 4.59
N VAL A 278 2.97 4.96 4.36
CA VAL A 278 2.73 4.40 3.00
C VAL A 278 2.11 5.41 2.03
N SER A 279 1.25 6.32 2.52
CA SER A 279 0.63 7.36 1.69
C SER A 279 1.65 8.32 1.07
N HIS A 280 2.84 8.46 1.67
CA HIS A 280 3.92 9.28 1.12
C HIS A 280 4.40 8.74 -0.23
N VAL A 281 4.44 7.42 -0.43
CA VAL A 281 4.87 6.81 -1.70
C VAL A 281 3.95 7.27 -2.85
N THR A 282 2.63 7.18 -2.64
CA THR A 282 1.65 7.66 -3.63
C THR A 282 1.74 9.18 -3.82
N ALA A 283 1.93 9.94 -2.74
CA ALA A 283 2.07 11.39 -2.82
C ALA A 283 3.35 11.82 -3.56
N LEU A 284 4.45 11.09 -3.38
CA LEU A 284 5.72 11.28 -4.08
C LEU A 284 5.54 11.07 -5.58
N LEU A 285 4.99 9.92 -5.99
CA LEU A 285 4.73 9.62 -7.41
C LEU A 285 3.84 10.68 -8.08
N ARG A 286 2.76 11.08 -7.41
CA ARG A 286 1.87 12.15 -7.91
C ARG A 286 2.56 13.50 -7.97
N ARG A 287 3.44 13.80 -7.01
CA ARG A 287 4.23 15.03 -7.01
C ARG A 287 5.18 15.06 -8.21
N LEU A 288 5.85 13.95 -8.54
CA LEU A 288 6.70 13.87 -9.74
C LEU A 288 5.89 14.19 -11.00
N CYS A 289 4.74 13.52 -11.21
CA CYS A 289 3.83 13.85 -12.31
C CYS A 289 3.43 15.34 -12.31
N ALA A 290 2.98 15.87 -11.17
CA ALA A 290 2.56 17.27 -11.09
C ALA A 290 3.70 18.26 -11.37
N THR A 291 4.93 17.96 -10.97
CA THR A 291 6.08 18.84 -11.19
C THR A 291 6.48 18.92 -12.66
N PHE A 292 6.46 17.81 -13.39
CA PHE A 292 6.91 17.76 -14.79
C PHE A 292 5.80 17.99 -15.82
N CYS A 293 4.53 17.73 -15.45
CA CYS A 293 3.40 17.82 -16.38
C CYS A 293 2.53 19.07 -16.19
N GLN A 294 2.87 19.96 -15.25
CA GLN A 294 2.17 21.23 -15.03
C GLN A 294 3.14 22.42 -15.22
N PRO A 295 2.62 23.61 -15.56
CA PRO A 295 3.45 24.80 -15.69
C PRO A 295 4.27 25.10 -14.42
N PRO A 296 5.59 25.37 -14.53
CA PRO A 296 6.44 25.61 -13.38
C PRO A 296 6.01 26.88 -12.63
N LYS A 297 5.87 26.75 -11.31
CA LYS A 297 5.44 27.85 -10.43
C LYS A 297 6.55 28.82 -10.05
N THR A 298 7.81 28.46 -10.29
CA THR A 298 8.98 29.26 -9.88
C THR A 298 9.99 29.36 -11.03
N ALA A 299 10.80 30.43 -11.04
CA ALA A 299 11.86 30.60 -12.02
C ALA A 299 12.87 29.45 -11.97
N ARG A 300 13.28 29.03 -10.76
CA ARG A 300 14.18 27.89 -10.55
C ARG A 300 13.65 26.58 -11.15
N LEU A 301 12.36 26.30 -11.00
CA LEU A 301 11.77 25.12 -11.64
C LEU A 301 11.66 25.29 -13.16
N ARG A 302 11.41 26.51 -13.65
CA ARG A 302 11.35 26.75 -15.10
C ARG A 302 12.69 26.43 -15.77
N GLU A 303 13.79 26.86 -15.18
CA GLU A 303 15.14 26.56 -15.66
C GLU A 303 15.44 25.05 -15.61
N LEU A 304 15.16 24.39 -14.49
CA LEU A 304 15.33 22.94 -14.35
C LEU A 304 14.54 22.15 -15.40
N LEU A 305 13.30 22.59 -15.68
CA LEU A 305 12.38 21.92 -16.59
C LEU A 305 12.61 22.26 -18.07
N ASP A 306 13.56 23.14 -18.39
CA ASP A 306 13.92 23.51 -19.76
C ASP A 306 15.02 22.62 -20.37
N THR A 307 15.29 21.48 -19.75
CA THR A 307 16.28 20.49 -20.18
C THR A 307 15.68 19.42 -21.09
N ALA A 308 16.52 18.72 -21.86
CA ALA A 308 16.06 17.62 -22.73
C ALA A 308 15.50 16.45 -21.90
N GLU A 309 16.13 16.19 -20.77
CA GLU A 309 15.75 15.20 -19.76
C GLU A 309 14.39 15.53 -19.16
N ALA A 310 14.14 16.78 -18.79
CA ALA A 310 12.84 17.19 -18.27
C ALA A 310 11.72 17.09 -19.32
N ARG A 311 12.01 17.38 -20.60
CA ARG A 311 11.06 17.16 -21.69
C ARG A 311 10.74 15.68 -21.87
N PHE A 312 11.76 14.81 -21.88
CA PHE A 312 11.57 13.35 -21.89
C PHE A 312 10.67 12.91 -20.72
N VAL A 313 10.96 13.38 -19.51
CA VAL A 313 10.16 13.07 -18.32
C VAL A 313 8.71 13.51 -18.52
N ALA A 314 8.47 14.75 -18.92
CA ALA A 314 7.12 15.29 -19.10
C ALA A 314 6.32 14.46 -20.12
N THR A 315 6.92 14.13 -21.27
CA THR A 315 6.30 13.30 -22.32
C THR A 315 5.85 11.94 -21.81
N HIS A 316 6.71 11.25 -21.05
CA HIS A 316 6.42 9.88 -20.61
C HIS A 316 5.65 9.80 -19.28
N LEU A 317 5.62 10.85 -18.47
CA LEU A 317 4.79 10.92 -17.26
C LEU A 317 3.36 11.41 -17.54
N GLN A 318 3.12 12.17 -18.62
CA GLN A 318 1.81 12.74 -18.93
C GLN A 318 0.68 11.69 -18.91
N PRO A 319 0.83 10.48 -19.50
CA PRO A 319 -0.24 9.47 -19.48
C PRO A 319 -0.52 8.89 -18.08
N LEU A 320 0.40 9.07 -17.13
CA LEU A 320 0.31 8.49 -15.80
C LEU A 320 -0.34 9.43 -14.77
N CYS A 321 -0.43 10.73 -15.04
CA CYS A 321 -0.83 11.76 -14.06
C CYS A 321 -2.10 11.42 -13.27
N ASP A 322 -3.12 10.85 -13.92
CA ASP A 322 -4.41 10.54 -13.30
C ASP A 322 -4.50 9.11 -12.73
N THR A 323 -3.58 8.23 -13.12
CA THR A 323 -3.64 6.79 -12.82
C THR A 323 -2.46 6.27 -12.02
N ILE A 324 -1.47 7.12 -11.70
CA ILE A 324 -0.24 6.72 -11.03
C ILE A 324 -0.52 6.20 -9.60
N HIS A 325 -0.08 4.96 -9.36
CA HIS A 325 -0.21 4.30 -8.07
C HIS A 325 0.96 3.33 -7.86
N PRO A 326 1.48 3.16 -6.62
CA PRO A 326 2.66 2.33 -6.37
C PRO A 326 2.54 0.88 -6.86
N HIS A 327 1.34 0.30 -6.86
CA HIS A 327 1.12 -1.06 -7.33
C HIS A 327 1.39 -1.24 -8.84
N SER A 328 1.27 -0.17 -9.65
CA SER A 328 1.63 -0.21 -11.06
C SER A 328 3.12 -0.46 -11.28
N ALA A 329 4.00 0.07 -10.42
CA ALA A 329 5.45 -0.16 -10.50
C ALA A 329 5.78 -1.65 -10.43
N ARG A 330 5.10 -2.37 -9.53
CA ARG A 330 5.25 -3.82 -9.38
C ARG A 330 4.82 -4.60 -10.62
N HIS A 331 3.69 -4.23 -11.25
CA HIS A 331 3.25 -4.87 -12.48
C HIS A 331 4.19 -4.57 -13.65
N SER A 332 4.70 -3.33 -13.73
CA SER A 332 5.70 -2.94 -14.70
C SER A 332 7.01 -3.70 -14.52
N TYR A 333 7.52 -3.82 -13.28
CA TYR A 333 8.69 -4.65 -12.97
C TYR A 333 8.53 -6.07 -13.52
N ALA A 334 7.39 -6.72 -13.19
CA ALA A 334 7.13 -8.08 -13.62
C ALA A 334 7.11 -8.21 -15.15
N THR A 335 6.44 -7.28 -15.83
CA THR A 335 6.27 -7.29 -17.28
C THR A 335 7.61 -7.07 -17.97
N HIS A 336 8.33 -6.00 -17.60
CA HIS A 336 9.60 -5.63 -18.22
C HIS A 336 10.69 -6.66 -17.93
N ALA A 337 10.69 -7.32 -16.77
CA ALA A 337 11.59 -8.44 -16.51
C ALA A 337 11.34 -9.60 -17.49
N ILE A 338 10.07 -10.00 -17.67
CA ILE A 338 9.70 -11.09 -18.58
C ILE A 338 10.01 -10.73 -20.05
N GLU A 339 9.67 -9.52 -20.48
CA GLU A 339 9.95 -9.03 -21.83
C GLU A 339 11.46 -9.01 -22.15
N ARG A 340 12.29 -8.91 -21.12
CA ARG A 340 13.75 -8.96 -21.21
C ARG A 340 14.33 -10.37 -21.06
N GLY A 341 13.47 -11.41 -21.08
CA GLY A 341 13.88 -12.81 -21.09
C GLY A 341 14.10 -13.43 -19.72
N VAL A 342 13.79 -12.70 -18.63
CA VAL A 342 13.88 -13.27 -17.28
C VAL A 342 12.79 -14.33 -17.10
N PRO A 343 13.11 -15.57 -16.70
CA PRO A 343 12.14 -16.62 -16.47
C PRO A 343 11.00 -16.21 -15.52
N PRO A 344 9.72 -16.43 -15.84
CA PRO A 344 8.59 -16.03 -14.99
C PRO A 344 8.65 -16.56 -13.56
N ARG A 345 9.26 -17.74 -13.33
CA ARG A 345 9.45 -18.30 -11.99
C ARG A 345 10.36 -17.44 -11.13
N GLN A 346 11.40 -16.84 -11.72
CA GLN A 346 12.33 -15.95 -11.03
C GLN A 346 11.66 -14.63 -10.67
N VAL A 347 10.92 -14.05 -11.61
CA VAL A 347 10.09 -12.87 -11.36
C VAL A 347 9.06 -13.13 -10.24
N GLN A 348 8.44 -14.32 -10.21
CA GLN A 348 7.53 -14.70 -9.13
C GLN A 348 8.20 -14.80 -7.76
N ARG A 349 9.47 -15.25 -7.70
CA ARG A 349 10.28 -15.30 -6.48
C ARG A 349 10.59 -13.89 -5.97
N ASP A 350 11.12 -13.01 -6.83
CA ASP A 350 11.41 -11.60 -6.49
C ASP A 350 10.19 -10.92 -5.85
N LEU A 351 9.03 -11.18 -6.44
CA LEU A 351 7.76 -10.59 -6.05
C LEU A 351 7.14 -11.28 -4.82
N GLY A 352 7.55 -12.48 -4.43
CA GLY A 352 6.99 -13.20 -3.29
C GLY A 352 5.54 -13.64 -3.48
N HIS A 353 5.20 -14.17 -4.66
CA HIS A 353 3.88 -14.77 -4.89
C HIS A 353 3.76 -16.11 -4.13
N ALA A 354 2.77 -16.21 -3.24
CA ALA A 354 2.66 -17.14 -2.12
C ALA A 354 2.43 -18.64 -2.44
N ALA A 355 2.74 -19.11 -3.64
CA ALA A 355 2.67 -20.53 -3.99
C ALA A 355 4.07 -21.11 -4.18
N LEU A 356 4.91 -21.02 -3.15
CA LEU A 356 6.05 -21.91 -2.94
C LEU A 356 5.90 -22.47 -1.52
N SER A 357 5.61 -23.76 -1.46
CA SER A 357 5.14 -24.53 -0.29
C SER A 357 6.17 -24.74 0.83
N THR A 358 7.29 -24.02 0.82
CA THR A 358 8.38 -24.22 1.78
C THR A 358 9.08 -22.89 2.04
N THR A 359 8.53 -22.07 2.94
CA THR A 359 9.08 -20.73 3.24
C THR A 359 10.18 -20.74 4.32
N GLU A 360 10.57 -21.90 4.82
CA GLU A 360 11.60 -22.02 5.88
C GLU A 360 13.03 -22.20 5.34
N GLY A 361 13.22 -22.45 4.04
CA GLY A 361 14.53 -22.70 3.44
C GLY A 361 15.18 -21.53 2.68
N TYR A 362 14.49 -20.40 2.48
CA TYR A 362 14.89 -19.36 1.53
C TYR A 362 15.44 -18.07 2.15
N LEU A 363 15.63 -18.02 3.47
CA LEU A 363 16.11 -16.81 4.14
C LEU A 363 17.54 -16.40 3.73
N HIS A 364 18.29 -17.29 3.06
CA HIS A 364 19.71 -17.12 2.71
C HIS A 364 20.08 -17.70 1.34
N ASP A 365 19.15 -17.79 0.39
CA ASP A 365 19.49 -18.31 -0.94
C ASP A 365 20.26 -17.24 -1.74
N GLU A 366 21.60 -17.21 -1.56
CA GLU A 366 22.50 -16.33 -2.31
C GLU A 366 22.32 -16.47 -3.82
N ASN A 367 21.93 -17.65 -4.32
CA ASN A 367 21.67 -17.86 -5.74
C ASN A 367 20.38 -17.15 -6.16
N ALA A 368 19.34 -17.16 -5.32
CA ALA A 368 18.11 -16.41 -5.59
C ALA A 368 18.36 -14.89 -5.65
N ILE A 369 19.28 -14.37 -4.85
CA ILE A 369 19.69 -12.96 -4.90
C ILE A 369 20.46 -12.67 -6.19
N ARG A 370 21.49 -13.48 -6.49
CA ARG A 370 22.33 -13.31 -7.69
C ARG A 370 21.55 -13.39 -8.98
N ASP A 371 20.56 -14.27 -9.04
CA ASP A 371 19.77 -14.45 -10.25
C ASP A 371 18.56 -13.49 -10.29
N SER A 372 18.40 -12.56 -9.35
CA SER A 372 17.21 -11.68 -9.31
C SER A 372 17.04 -10.87 -10.60
N ALA A 373 15.80 -10.69 -11.05
CA ALA A 373 15.49 -9.92 -12.26
C ALA A 373 15.90 -8.44 -12.15
N ALA A 374 16.07 -7.95 -10.91
CA ALA A 374 16.56 -6.61 -10.63
C ALA A 374 17.95 -6.36 -11.26
N HIS A 375 18.80 -7.38 -11.33
CA HIS A 375 20.15 -7.26 -11.92
C HIS A 375 20.13 -7.04 -13.43
N GLU A 376 19.07 -7.45 -14.12
CA GLU A 376 18.88 -7.17 -15.55
C GLU A 376 18.10 -5.86 -15.76
N LEU A 377 17.02 -5.67 -15.03
CA LEU A 377 16.08 -4.58 -15.29
C LEU A 377 16.61 -3.21 -14.84
N ALA A 378 17.16 -3.10 -13.62
CA ALA A 378 17.55 -1.80 -13.09
C ALA A 378 18.71 -1.18 -13.89
N PRO A 379 19.81 -1.89 -14.22
CA PRO A 379 20.83 -1.32 -15.11
C PRO A 379 20.27 -0.92 -16.48
N ALA A 380 19.33 -1.68 -17.03
CA ALA A 380 18.70 -1.35 -18.32
C ALA A 380 17.91 -0.04 -18.29
N LEU A 381 17.20 0.23 -17.19
CA LEU A 381 16.48 1.49 -16.97
C LEU A 381 17.43 2.69 -16.82
N HIS A 382 18.68 2.46 -16.44
CA HIS A 382 19.72 3.48 -16.27
C HIS A 382 20.63 3.68 -17.50
N ARG A 383 20.68 2.70 -18.42
CA ARG A 383 21.51 2.80 -19.65
C ARG A 383 21.14 4.00 -20.51
N GLY A 384 22.14 4.75 -20.97
CA GLY A 384 21.96 5.87 -21.92
C GLY A 384 21.62 7.22 -21.27
N TRP A 385 21.69 7.32 -19.94
CA TRP A 385 21.48 8.59 -19.22
C TRP A 385 22.45 8.80 -18.04
N LEU A 386 23.01 7.75 -17.45
CA LEU A 386 24.15 7.84 -16.52
C LEU A 386 25.54 7.88 -17.22
N GLY A 387 25.57 8.12 -18.53
CA GLY A 387 26.78 8.07 -19.36
C GLY A 387 27.39 9.43 -19.61
#